data_AF-A0A501XUQ3-F1
#
_entry.id   AF-A0A501XUQ3-F1
#
_cell.length_a   1.000
_cell.length_b   1.000
_cell.length_c   1.000
_cell.angle_alpha   90.00
_cell.angle_beta   90.00
_cell.angle_gamma   90.00
#
_symmetry.space_group_name_H-M   'P 1'
#
loop_
_entity.id
_entity.type
_entity.pdbx_description
1 polymer ?
#
loop_
_entity_poly.entity_id
_entity_poly.type
_entity_poly.pdbx_seq_one_letter_code
_entity_poly.pdbx_strand_id
1 'polypeptide(L)'
;MAGDRADTALLDTGIVLSLEGLSRLSRHVVRRFVERAPQGVDSTFNYRSALPGIMPGRWAAQYWIGRAEGFNRDTAAEYFDGMLTYLIEGLSKRSETGLVDMSPVLESIEGTALGLSKREDRLAMAGIMTVWNTVAPPDRRRRLKPKLAKRFEADLAEPSMVSFAIGMVLGRPIEWSTEDMQLLSDARWKERLGNKPAPLPMRVDAALHILLADRLLHEGSKTKALGELGRAVETVPGLAPLIEFEQAIERGEDPVLNLGRFVLGEAEFIGAASTASHRPESDEGQPGEVRSD
;
A
#
# COMPACT_ATOMS: atom_id res chain seq x y z
N MET A 1 62.66 -8.57 -15.06
CA MET A 1 62.04 -7.53 -14.21
C MET A 1 61.21 -8.24 -13.14
N ALA A 2 61.77 -8.36 -11.93
CA ALA A 2 61.08 -8.94 -10.78
C ALA A 2 60.26 -7.82 -10.12
N GLY A 3 58.97 -7.76 -10.46
CA GLY A 3 58.02 -6.87 -9.80
C GLY A 3 57.82 -7.35 -8.36
N ASP A 4 58.03 -6.42 -7.44
CA ASP A 4 58.05 -6.64 -6.00
C ASP A 4 56.77 -7.30 -5.48
N ARG A 5 56.90 -8.50 -4.90
CA ARG A 5 55.81 -9.32 -4.31
C ARG A 5 55.66 -9.01 -2.83
N ALA A 6 55.73 -7.74 -2.45
CA ALA A 6 55.60 -7.33 -1.06
C ALA A 6 54.13 -7.40 -0.61
N ASP A 7 53.87 -8.09 0.51
CA ASP A 7 52.52 -8.20 1.10
C ASP A 7 52.07 -6.87 1.75
N THR A 8 53.01 -5.96 2.00
CA THR A 8 52.78 -4.63 2.56
C THR A 8 53.33 -3.55 1.64
N ALA A 9 52.67 -2.39 1.65
CA ALA A 9 53.12 -1.17 0.99
C ALA A 9 53.23 -0.07 2.04
N LEU A 10 54.29 0.75 1.93
CA LEU A 10 54.45 1.93 2.78
C LEU A 10 53.74 3.11 2.11
N LEU A 11 52.79 3.70 2.81
CA LEU A 11 52.17 4.98 2.47
C LEU A 11 52.62 6.03 3.50
N ASP A 12 52.51 7.31 3.16
CA ASP A 12 52.86 8.41 4.07
C ASP A 12 52.06 8.40 5.38
N THR A 13 50.91 7.72 5.40
CA THR A 13 50.04 7.54 6.55
C THR A 13 50.29 6.26 7.34
N GLY A 14 51.24 5.41 6.91
CA GLY A 14 51.61 4.17 7.59
C GLY A 14 51.76 2.96 6.65
N ILE A 15 52.02 1.79 7.25
CA ILE A 15 52.14 0.54 6.51
C ILE A 15 50.74 -0.03 6.26
N VAL A 16 50.40 -0.25 5.00
CA VAL A 16 49.14 -0.88 4.57
C VAL A 16 49.41 -2.21 3.86
N LEU A 17 48.39 -3.05 3.72
CA LEU A 17 48.49 -4.24 2.87
C LEU A 17 48.48 -3.84 1.40
N SER A 18 49.37 -4.43 0.62
CA SER A 18 49.30 -4.32 -0.84
C SER A 18 48.09 -5.11 -1.35
N LEU A 19 47.72 -4.93 -2.63
CA LEU A 19 46.66 -5.72 -3.25
C LEU A 19 46.96 -7.23 -3.19
N GLU A 20 48.23 -7.60 -3.32
CA GLU A 20 48.69 -8.98 -3.22
C GLU A 20 48.61 -9.50 -1.78
N GLY A 21 49.01 -8.68 -0.79
CA GLY A 21 48.87 -9.01 0.62
C GLY A 21 47.41 -9.16 1.04
N LEU A 22 46.51 -8.30 0.54
CA LEU A 22 45.08 -8.41 0.76
C LEU A 22 44.51 -9.68 0.11
N SER A 23 44.90 -10.00 -1.13
CA SER A 23 44.46 -11.21 -1.82
C SER A 23 44.88 -12.49 -1.06
N ARG A 24 46.11 -12.51 -0.55
CA ARG A 24 46.62 -13.63 0.25
C ARG A 24 45.91 -13.73 1.60
N LEU A 25 45.69 -12.60 2.27
CA LEU A 25 44.93 -12.57 3.51
C LEU A 25 43.50 -13.07 3.30
N SER A 26 42.79 -12.60 2.26
CA SER A 26 41.45 -13.06 1.92
C SER A 26 41.42 -14.56 1.63
N ARG A 27 42.35 -15.07 0.82
CA ARG A 27 42.45 -16.53 0.58
C ARG A 27 42.75 -17.31 1.84
N HIS A 28 43.61 -16.79 2.72
CA HIS A 28 43.91 -17.42 4.00
C HIS A 28 42.67 -17.49 4.89
N VAL A 29 41.94 -16.38 5.03
CA VAL A 29 40.71 -16.31 5.83
C VAL A 29 39.64 -17.24 5.27
N VAL A 30 39.39 -17.23 3.96
CA VAL A 30 38.42 -18.14 3.32
C VAL A 30 38.81 -19.59 3.52
N ARG A 31 40.08 -19.96 3.31
CA ARG A 31 40.55 -21.33 3.56
C ARG A 31 40.37 -21.73 5.01
N ARG A 32 40.78 -20.88 5.96
CA ARG A 32 40.61 -21.15 7.39
C ARG A 32 39.15 -21.25 7.80
N PHE A 33 38.28 -20.43 7.20
CA PHE A 33 36.83 -20.50 7.44
C PHE A 33 36.26 -21.84 6.94
N VAL A 34 36.60 -22.25 5.71
CA VAL A 34 36.14 -23.52 5.13
C VAL A 34 36.73 -24.72 5.88
N GLU A 35 38.02 -24.69 6.24
CA GLU A 35 38.67 -25.74 7.03
C GLU A 35 38.05 -25.90 8.43
N ARG A 36 37.63 -24.80 9.05
CA ARG A 36 37.01 -24.79 10.38
C ARG A 36 35.49 -24.94 10.33
N ALA A 37 34.89 -24.90 9.14
CA ALA A 37 33.45 -25.06 9.01
C ALA A 37 33.06 -26.48 9.45
N PRO A 38 31.96 -26.64 10.21
CA PRO A 38 31.50 -27.95 10.64
C PRO A 38 31.24 -28.83 9.41
N GLN A 39 31.98 -29.94 9.33
CA GLN A 39 31.83 -30.92 8.26
C GLN A 39 30.72 -31.90 8.65
N GLY A 40 29.52 -31.66 8.11
CA GLY A 40 28.35 -32.49 8.32
C GLY A 40 27.22 -32.03 7.41
N VAL A 41 26.28 -32.93 7.08
CA VAL A 41 25.05 -32.54 6.41
C VAL A 41 24.16 -31.91 7.47
N ASP A 42 23.94 -30.59 7.36
CA ASP A 42 22.95 -29.92 8.18
C ASP A 42 21.56 -30.37 7.73
N SER A 43 20.98 -31.32 8.46
CA SER A 43 19.62 -31.82 8.20
C SER A 43 18.53 -30.77 8.42
N THR A 44 18.86 -29.63 9.02
CA THR A 44 17.95 -28.49 9.21
C THR A 44 18.05 -27.48 8.07
N PHE A 45 19.11 -27.54 7.25
CA PHE A 45 19.30 -26.62 6.14
C PHE A 45 18.35 -26.96 4.98
N ASN A 46 17.44 -26.03 4.68
CA ASN A 46 16.50 -26.18 3.57
C ASN A 46 17.19 -25.87 2.23
N TYR A 47 17.79 -26.89 1.62
CA TYR A 47 18.44 -26.77 0.31
C TYR A 47 17.49 -26.20 -0.76
N ARG A 48 16.18 -26.47 -0.72
CA ARG A 48 15.22 -25.95 -1.71
C ARG A 48 15.07 -24.44 -1.63
N SER A 49 15.23 -23.82 -0.47
CA SER A 49 15.21 -22.36 -0.34
C SER A 49 16.53 -21.68 -0.77
N ALA A 50 17.61 -22.46 -0.96
CA ALA A 50 18.93 -21.95 -1.29
C ALA A 50 19.36 -22.23 -2.75
N LEU A 51 18.52 -22.90 -3.54
CA LEU A 51 18.81 -23.17 -4.95
C LEU A 51 18.68 -21.88 -5.79
N PRO A 52 19.75 -21.43 -6.46
CA PRO A 52 19.67 -20.30 -7.38
C PRO A 52 18.71 -20.64 -8.52
N GLY A 53 17.80 -19.71 -8.84
CA GLY A 53 16.80 -19.88 -9.91
C GLY A 53 15.41 -20.32 -9.46
N ILE A 54 15.19 -20.64 -8.17
CA ILE A 54 13.83 -20.83 -7.64
C ILE A 54 13.31 -19.49 -7.12
N MET A 55 12.43 -18.85 -7.88
CA MET A 55 11.64 -17.73 -7.38
C MET A 55 10.33 -18.27 -6.80
N PRO A 56 10.09 -18.19 -5.48
CA PRO A 56 8.77 -18.48 -4.93
C PRO A 56 7.78 -17.44 -5.45
N GLY A 57 6.94 -17.82 -6.42
CA GLY A 57 5.82 -17.00 -6.87
C GLY A 57 4.66 -17.09 -5.89
N ARG A 58 4.01 -15.96 -5.59
CA ARG A 58 2.71 -15.97 -4.92
C ARG A 58 1.62 -16.30 -5.93
N TRP A 59 0.69 -17.16 -5.55
CA TRP A 59 -0.50 -17.41 -6.36
C TRP A 59 -1.35 -16.13 -6.41
N ALA A 60 -1.99 -15.88 -7.55
CA ALA A 60 -2.93 -14.77 -7.67
C ALA A 60 -4.04 -14.90 -6.61
N ALA A 61 -4.48 -13.76 -6.07
CA ALA A 61 -5.45 -13.67 -4.97
C ALA A 61 -6.67 -14.60 -5.16
N GLN A 62 -7.20 -14.63 -6.38
CA GLN A 62 -8.37 -15.42 -6.77
C GLN A 62 -8.31 -16.91 -6.42
N TYR A 63 -7.11 -17.50 -6.30
CA TYR A 63 -6.95 -18.92 -6.01
C TYR A 63 -7.03 -19.27 -4.52
N TRP A 64 -6.87 -18.30 -3.63
CA TRP A 64 -6.72 -18.56 -2.19
C TRP A 64 -7.61 -17.68 -1.30
N ILE A 65 -8.04 -16.48 -1.74
CA ILE A 65 -8.87 -15.58 -0.90
C ILE A 65 -10.22 -16.20 -0.50
N GLY A 66 -10.73 -17.18 -1.25
CA GLY A 66 -11.96 -17.91 -0.90
C GLY A 66 -11.77 -19.10 0.05
N ARG A 67 -10.53 -19.51 0.34
CA ARG A 67 -10.24 -20.71 1.15
C ARG A 67 -10.11 -20.35 2.63
N ALA A 68 -10.94 -20.94 3.48
CA ALA A 68 -10.92 -20.69 4.92
C ALA A 68 -9.77 -21.40 5.66
N GLU A 69 -9.11 -22.39 5.05
CA GLU A 69 -8.09 -23.24 5.67
C GLU A 69 -6.87 -22.46 6.20
N GLY A 70 -6.57 -21.29 5.62
CA GLY A 70 -5.51 -20.38 6.04
C GLY A 70 -5.99 -19.12 6.75
N PHE A 71 -7.30 -18.95 6.93
CA PHE A 71 -7.88 -17.72 7.46
C PHE A 71 -7.94 -17.73 8.99
N ASN A 72 -7.23 -16.79 9.61
CA ASN A 72 -7.24 -16.56 11.05
C ASN A 72 -6.98 -15.07 11.35
N ARG A 73 -6.89 -14.69 12.62
CA ARG A 73 -6.64 -13.29 13.03
C ARG A 73 -5.32 -12.72 12.50
N ASP A 74 -4.29 -13.56 12.38
CA ASP A 74 -2.93 -13.13 12.01
C ASP A 74 -2.81 -13.01 10.48
N THR A 75 -3.60 -13.78 9.71
CA THR A 75 -3.66 -13.74 8.24
C THR A 75 -4.78 -12.86 7.68
N ALA A 76 -5.67 -12.32 8.53
CA ALA A 76 -6.81 -11.52 8.08
C ALA A 76 -6.40 -10.30 7.24
N ALA A 77 -5.29 -9.64 7.58
CA ALA A 77 -4.75 -8.53 6.82
C ALA A 77 -4.28 -8.95 5.41
N GLU A 78 -3.65 -10.12 5.28
CA GLU A 78 -3.26 -10.68 3.97
C GLU A 78 -4.49 -10.97 3.11
N TYR A 79 -5.53 -11.58 3.69
CA TYR A 79 -6.79 -11.82 2.96
C TYR A 79 -7.47 -10.53 2.52
N PHE A 80 -7.42 -9.49 3.35
CA PHE A 80 -7.95 -8.18 3.00
C PHE A 80 -7.18 -7.55 1.83
N ASP A 81 -5.85 -7.55 1.88
CA ASP A 81 -4.99 -7.09 0.77
C ASP A 81 -5.26 -7.86 -0.53
N GLY A 82 -5.35 -9.20 -0.45
CA GLY A 82 -5.68 -10.05 -1.59
C GLY A 82 -7.05 -9.72 -2.19
N MET A 83 -8.05 -9.48 -1.35
CA MET A 83 -9.39 -9.07 -1.78
C MET A 83 -9.38 -7.70 -2.46
N LEU A 84 -8.68 -6.70 -1.91
CA LEU A 84 -8.56 -5.38 -2.51
C LEU A 84 -7.85 -5.43 -3.86
N THR A 85 -6.73 -6.17 -3.93
CA THR A 85 -5.99 -6.38 -5.18
C THR A 85 -6.88 -7.00 -6.25
N TYR A 86 -7.64 -8.04 -5.87
CA TYR A 86 -8.58 -8.70 -6.78
C TYR A 86 -9.67 -7.75 -7.30
N LEU A 87 -10.23 -6.93 -6.42
CA LEU A 87 -11.26 -5.96 -6.79
C LEU A 87 -10.73 -4.83 -7.67
N ILE A 88 -9.52 -4.33 -7.39
CA ILE A 88 -8.88 -3.31 -8.22
C ILE A 88 -8.66 -3.83 -9.65
N GLU A 89 -8.24 -5.09 -9.81
CA GLU A 89 -8.11 -5.71 -11.14
C GLU A 89 -9.46 -5.82 -11.87
N GLY A 90 -10.53 -6.19 -11.16
CA GLY A 90 -11.87 -6.25 -11.73
C GLY A 90 -12.45 -4.88 -12.09
N LEU A 91 -12.30 -3.89 -11.21
CA LEU A 91 -12.78 -2.52 -11.42
C LEU A 91 -12.02 -1.80 -12.55
N SER A 92 -10.73 -2.09 -12.70
CA SER A 92 -9.91 -1.54 -13.79
C SER A 92 -10.14 -2.22 -15.15
N LYS A 93 -11.03 -3.22 -15.23
CA LYS A 93 -11.32 -4.02 -16.43
C LYS A 93 -10.09 -4.68 -17.06
N ARG A 94 -8.99 -4.82 -16.29
CA ARG A 94 -7.77 -5.50 -16.74
C ARG A 94 -7.93 -7.01 -16.82
N SER A 95 -8.91 -7.54 -16.10
CA SER A 95 -9.24 -8.96 -16.10
C SER A 95 -10.74 -9.16 -16.03
N GLU A 96 -11.25 -10.17 -16.73
CA GLU A 96 -12.61 -10.69 -16.57
C GLU A 96 -12.70 -11.49 -15.27
N THR A 97 -12.52 -10.82 -14.14
CA THR A 97 -12.61 -11.44 -12.82
C THR A 97 -14.08 -11.56 -12.41
N GLY A 98 -14.61 -12.77 -12.40
CA GLY A 98 -15.89 -13.06 -11.73
C GLY A 98 -15.79 -12.86 -10.20
N LEU A 99 -16.91 -12.85 -9.47
CA LEU A 99 -16.83 -12.79 -8.00
C LEU A 99 -16.34 -14.15 -7.46
N VAL A 100 -15.18 -14.21 -6.81
CA VAL A 100 -14.69 -15.42 -6.11
C VAL A 100 -15.66 -15.74 -4.98
N ASP A 101 -16.03 -17.01 -4.84
CA ASP A 101 -16.82 -17.43 -3.68
C ASP A 101 -16.00 -17.35 -2.40
N MET A 102 -16.29 -16.35 -1.57
CA MET A 102 -15.66 -16.16 -0.25
C MET A 102 -16.54 -16.69 0.89
N SER A 103 -17.62 -17.42 0.59
CA SER A 103 -18.56 -17.91 1.60
C SER A 103 -17.88 -18.60 2.79
N PRO A 104 -16.89 -19.49 2.61
CA PRO A 104 -16.20 -20.14 3.72
C PRO A 104 -15.44 -19.17 4.63
N VAL A 105 -14.81 -18.15 4.04
CA VAL A 105 -14.05 -17.13 4.80
C VAL A 105 -14.99 -16.24 5.58
N LEU A 106 -16.11 -15.83 4.98
CA LEU A 106 -17.12 -15.00 5.64
C LEU A 106 -17.76 -15.74 6.83
N GLU A 107 -18.01 -17.04 6.71
CA GLU A 107 -18.49 -17.87 7.82
C GLU A 107 -17.47 -17.97 8.96
N SER A 108 -16.18 -18.10 8.61
CA SER A 108 -15.10 -18.06 9.59
C SER A 108 -15.03 -16.73 10.33
N ILE A 109 -15.22 -15.60 9.62
CA ILE A 109 -15.31 -14.27 10.23
C ILE A 109 -16.48 -14.19 11.22
N GLU A 110 -17.68 -14.63 10.83
CA GLU A 110 -18.85 -14.59 11.69
C GLU A 110 -18.69 -15.45 12.96
N GLY A 111 -18.00 -16.59 12.84
CA GLY A 111 -17.71 -17.49 13.96
C GLY A 111 -16.64 -16.97 14.93
N THR A 112 -15.63 -16.24 14.43
CA THR A 112 -14.45 -15.86 15.22
C THR A 112 -14.48 -14.42 15.72
N ALA A 113 -14.98 -13.47 14.92
CA ALA A 113 -14.79 -12.04 15.17
C ALA A 113 -15.44 -11.54 16.47
N LEU A 114 -16.54 -12.16 16.92
CA LEU A 114 -17.17 -11.80 18.19
C LEU A 114 -16.31 -12.17 19.41
N GLY A 115 -15.50 -13.23 19.31
CA GLY A 115 -14.62 -13.69 20.39
C GLY A 115 -13.35 -12.86 20.56
N LEU A 116 -12.98 -12.07 19.55
CA LEU A 116 -11.79 -11.22 19.59
C LEU A 116 -12.05 -9.95 20.40
N SER A 117 -11.21 -9.67 21.39
CA SER A 117 -11.31 -8.47 22.24
C SER A 117 -10.67 -7.24 21.58
N LYS A 118 -9.51 -7.42 20.94
CA LYS A 118 -8.74 -6.34 20.30
C LYS A 118 -9.34 -5.88 18.97
N ARG A 119 -9.40 -4.56 18.77
CA ARG A 119 -9.90 -3.93 17.52
C ARG A 119 -9.01 -4.30 16.34
N GLU A 120 -7.70 -4.23 16.51
CA GLU A 120 -6.69 -4.54 15.48
C GLU A 120 -6.92 -5.91 14.83
N ASP A 121 -7.15 -6.95 15.64
CA ASP A 121 -7.41 -8.32 15.17
C ASP A 121 -8.72 -8.45 14.35
N ARG A 122 -9.70 -7.56 14.58
CA ARG A 122 -11.01 -7.58 13.90
C ARG A 122 -11.05 -6.69 12.67
N LEU A 123 -10.19 -5.68 12.60
CA LEU A 123 -10.34 -4.58 11.67
C LEU A 123 -10.32 -5.07 10.21
N ALA A 124 -9.35 -5.92 9.84
CA ALA A 124 -9.29 -6.51 8.50
C ALA A 124 -10.51 -7.40 8.20
N MET A 125 -11.04 -8.12 9.20
CA MET A 125 -12.26 -8.92 9.04
C MET A 125 -13.49 -8.05 8.78
N ALA A 126 -13.61 -6.93 9.50
CA ALA A 126 -14.65 -5.93 9.27
C ALA A 126 -14.55 -5.33 7.87
N GLY A 127 -13.32 -5.09 7.40
CA GLY A 127 -13.05 -4.63 6.04
C GLY A 127 -13.50 -5.62 4.97
N ILE A 128 -13.08 -6.88 5.07
CA ILE A 128 -13.50 -7.95 4.14
C ILE A 128 -15.03 -8.02 4.06
N MET A 129 -15.70 -8.04 5.22
CA MET A 129 -17.15 -8.15 5.29
C MET A 129 -17.87 -6.93 4.68
N THR A 130 -17.35 -5.73 4.94
CA THR A 130 -17.90 -4.48 4.40
C THR A 130 -17.77 -4.41 2.89
N VAL A 131 -16.59 -4.74 2.38
CA VAL A 131 -16.32 -4.75 0.94
C VAL A 131 -17.20 -5.79 0.26
N TRP A 132 -17.26 -7.02 0.78
CA TRP A 132 -18.10 -8.09 0.23
C TRP A 132 -19.56 -7.68 0.15
N ASN A 133 -20.13 -7.18 1.25
CA ASN A 133 -21.54 -6.79 1.28
C ASN A 133 -21.86 -5.61 0.38
N THR A 134 -20.87 -4.81 -0.01
CA THR A 134 -21.05 -3.72 -0.98
C THR A 134 -21.01 -4.24 -2.41
N VAL A 135 -20.04 -5.09 -2.76
CA VAL A 135 -19.79 -5.52 -4.15
C VAL A 135 -20.56 -6.77 -4.57
N ALA A 136 -20.94 -7.63 -3.62
CA ALA A 136 -21.61 -8.88 -3.93
C ALA A 136 -23.05 -8.66 -4.42
N PRO A 137 -23.53 -9.52 -5.34
CA PRO A 137 -24.94 -9.58 -5.73
C PRO A 137 -25.87 -9.70 -4.51
N PRO A 138 -27.08 -9.11 -4.53
CA PRO A 138 -27.97 -9.06 -3.37
C PRO A 138 -28.27 -10.42 -2.70
N ASP A 139 -28.31 -11.49 -3.49
CA ASP A 139 -28.51 -12.88 -3.06
C ASP A 139 -27.30 -13.48 -2.30
N ARG A 140 -26.10 -12.94 -2.52
CA ARG A 140 -24.85 -13.38 -1.87
C ARG A 140 -24.38 -12.48 -0.73
N ARG A 141 -25.10 -11.40 -0.45
CA ARG A 141 -24.79 -10.50 0.68
C ARG A 141 -25.08 -11.21 2.00
N ARG A 142 -24.20 -11.03 2.97
CA ARG A 142 -24.35 -11.61 4.30
C ARG A 142 -25.17 -10.68 5.20
N ARG A 143 -26.18 -11.25 5.86
CA ARG A 143 -26.94 -10.57 6.92
C ARG A 143 -26.23 -10.81 8.25
N LEU A 144 -25.39 -9.86 8.64
CA LEU A 144 -24.67 -9.93 9.91
C LEU A 144 -25.62 -9.92 11.10
N LYS A 145 -25.25 -10.67 12.15
CA LYS A 145 -25.91 -10.56 13.46
C LYS A 145 -25.79 -9.12 13.96
N PRO A 146 -26.84 -8.49 14.52
CA PRO A 146 -26.83 -7.07 14.89
C PRO A 146 -25.66 -6.66 15.80
N LYS A 147 -25.29 -7.53 16.75
CA LYS A 147 -24.15 -7.31 17.65
C LYS A 147 -22.81 -7.23 16.92
N LEU A 148 -22.62 -8.09 15.91
CA LEU A 148 -21.40 -8.10 15.10
C LEU A 148 -21.37 -6.90 14.16
N ALA A 149 -22.51 -6.59 13.50
CA ALA A 149 -22.65 -5.43 12.64
C ALA A 149 -22.29 -4.13 13.36
N LYS A 150 -22.88 -3.87 14.53
CA LYS A 150 -22.59 -2.69 15.35
C LYS A 150 -21.11 -2.60 15.76
N ARG A 151 -20.48 -3.74 16.02
CA ARG A 151 -19.07 -3.78 16.42
C ARG A 151 -18.15 -3.45 15.24
N PHE A 152 -18.41 -4.02 14.06
CA PHE A 152 -17.66 -3.71 12.85
C PHE A 152 -17.85 -2.25 12.41
N GLU A 153 -19.06 -1.72 12.54
CA GLU A 153 -19.33 -0.30 12.30
C GLU A 153 -18.50 0.60 13.23
N ALA A 154 -18.47 0.30 14.53
CA ALA A 154 -17.65 1.03 15.49
C ALA A 154 -16.14 0.89 15.19
N ASP A 155 -15.68 -0.32 14.84
CA ASP A 155 -14.27 -0.57 14.52
C ASP A 155 -13.82 0.22 13.27
N LEU A 156 -14.72 0.38 12.28
CA LEU A 156 -14.44 1.08 11.02
C LEU A 156 -14.68 2.59 11.07
N ALA A 157 -15.43 3.09 12.04
CA ALA A 157 -15.68 4.53 12.22
C ALA A 157 -14.40 5.30 12.59
N GLU A 158 -13.49 4.66 13.33
CA GLU A 158 -12.19 5.23 13.68
C GLU A 158 -11.22 5.23 12.49
N PRO A 159 -10.39 6.29 12.33
CA PRO A 159 -9.34 6.33 11.32
C PRO A 159 -8.44 5.10 11.35
N SER A 160 -8.25 4.48 10.19
CA SER A 160 -7.37 3.32 10.01
C SER A 160 -7.09 3.07 8.53
N MET A 161 -5.99 2.35 8.23
CA MET A 161 -5.69 1.98 6.85
C MET A 161 -6.75 1.08 6.21
N VAL A 162 -7.43 0.26 7.00
CA VAL A 162 -8.54 -0.57 6.51
C VAL A 162 -9.73 0.30 6.12
N SER A 163 -10.19 1.19 7.00
CA SER A 163 -11.28 2.12 6.69
C SER A 163 -10.93 3.03 5.50
N PHE A 164 -9.67 3.48 5.43
CA PHE A 164 -9.15 4.29 4.33
C PHE A 164 -9.23 3.53 3.00
N ALA A 165 -8.72 2.30 2.97
CA ALA A 165 -8.71 1.46 1.78
C ALA A 165 -10.12 1.13 1.28
N ILE A 166 -11.07 0.87 2.20
CA ILE A 166 -12.49 0.70 1.86
C ILE A 166 -13.03 1.96 1.20
N GLY A 167 -12.74 3.13 1.79
CA GLY A 167 -13.16 4.42 1.24
C GLY A 167 -12.64 4.64 -0.18
N MET A 168 -11.35 4.39 -0.40
CA MET A 168 -10.71 4.56 -1.71
C MET A 168 -11.28 3.60 -2.76
N VAL A 169 -11.39 2.30 -2.45
CA VAL A 169 -11.82 1.30 -3.43
C VAL A 169 -13.33 1.39 -3.73
N LEU A 170 -14.14 1.75 -2.73
CA LEU A 170 -15.59 1.90 -2.90
C LEU A 170 -16.04 3.32 -3.26
N GLY A 171 -15.11 4.26 -3.43
CA GLY A 171 -15.40 5.66 -3.76
C GLY A 171 -16.19 6.40 -2.68
N ARG A 172 -16.01 6.04 -1.40
CA ARG A 172 -16.66 6.73 -0.28
C ARG A 172 -15.83 7.94 0.15
N PRO A 173 -16.47 9.08 0.48
CA PRO A 173 -15.75 10.23 1.00
C PRO A 173 -15.08 9.90 2.33
N ILE A 174 -13.89 10.47 2.55
CA ILE A 174 -13.18 10.39 3.83
C ILE A 174 -13.41 11.70 4.59
N GLU A 175 -14.23 11.64 5.63
CA GLU A 175 -14.64 12.83 6.41
C GLU A 175 -13.74 13.13 7.61
N TRP A 176 -12.62 12.42 7.74
CA TRP A 176 -11.68 12.63 8.85
C TRP A 176 -11.04 14.01 8.79
N SER A 177 -10.61 14.54 9.94
CA SER A 177 -9.88 15.80 9.98
C SER A 177 -8.48 15.67 9.33
N THR A 178 -7.88 16.79 8.91
CA THR A 178 -6.50 16.78 8.41
C THR A 178 -5.52 16.27 9.47
N GLU A 179 -5.78 16.55 10.76
CA GLU A 179 -4.99 16.05 11.88
C GLU A 179 -5.05 14.51 11.99
N ASP A 180 -6.25 13.93 11.93
CA ASP A 180 -6.43 12.47 11.96
C ASP A 180 -5.73 11.79 10.79
N MET A 181 -5.79 12.39 9.59
CA MET A 181 -5.09 11.87 8.42
C MET A 181 -3.57 11.97 8.56
N GLN A 182 -3.06 13.05 9.16
CA GLN A 182 -1.63 13.19 9.43
C GLN A 182 -1.15 12.14 10.43
N LEU A 183 -1.90 11.91 11.51
CA LEU A 183 -1.61 10.86 12.48
C LEU A 183 -1.61 9.48 11.83
N LEU A 184 -2.58 9.20 10.96
CA LEU A 184 -2.64 7.95 10.21
C LEU A 184 -1.46 7.80 9.24
N SER A 185 -1.11 8.86 8.50
CA SER A 185 0.04 8.89 7.58
C SER A 185 1.35 8.61 8.32
N ASP A 186 1.60 9.28 9.44
CA ASP A 186 2.82 9.10 10.22
C ASP A 186 2.90 7.70 10.85
N ALA A 187 1.78 7.17 11.33
CA ALA A 187 1.71 5.81 11.86
C ALA A 187 1.99 4.77 10.77
N ARG A 188 1.37 4.93 9.59
CA ARG A 188 1.57 4.03 8.46
C ARG A 188 2.99 4.09 7.91
N TRP A 189 3.58 5.29 7.83
CA TRP A 189 4.96 5.47 7.42
C TRP A 189 5.93 4.71 8.33
N LYS A 190 5.78 4.86 9.65
CA LYS A 190 6.58 4.12 10.64
C LYS A 190 6.37 2.61 10.55
N GLU A 191 5.14 2.16 10.35
CA GLU A 191 4.81 0.74 10.20
C GLU A 191 5.54 0.13 9.00
N ARG A 192 5.55 0.84 7.85
CA ARG A 192 6.20 0.39 6.61
C ARG A 192 7.71 0.28 6.70
N LEU A 193 8.34 1.10 7.53
CA LEU A 193 9.77 1.00 7.83
C LEU A 193 10.09 -0.18 8.78
N GLY A 194 9.07 -0.83 9.34
CA GLY A 194 9.22 -2.01 10.19
C GLY A 194 9.45 -3.31 9.43
N ASN A 195 9.69 -4.40 10.17
CA ASN A 195 10.04 -5.70 9.60
C ASN A 195 8.86 -6.45 8.94
N LYS A 196 7.63 -6.16 9.35
CA LYS A 196 6.40 -6.86 8.90
C LYS A 196 5.21 -5.90 8.85
N PRO A 197 5.18 -4.94 7.91
CA PRO A 197 4.02 -4.07 7.77
C PRO A 197 2.79 -4.85 7.37
N ALA A 198 1.61 -4.43 7.83
CA ALA A 198 0.35 -4.98 7.36
C ALA A 198 0.26 -4.77 5.83
N PRO A 199 -0.01 -5.84 5.06
CA PRO A 199 -0.04 -5.77 3.62
C PRO A 199 -1.21 -4.90 3.15
N LEU A 200 -0.97 -4.15 2.09
CA LEU A 200 -1.96 -3.34 1.42
C LEU A 200 -1.46 -3.03 0.00
N PRO A 201 -2.35 -2.75 -0.99
CA PRO A 201 -1.89 -2.38 -2.32
C PRO A 201 -1.11 -1.07 -2.28
N MET A 202 0.09 -1.05 -2.88
CA MET A 202 1.01 0.11 -2.80
C MET A 202 0.36 1.42 -3.27
N ARG A 203 -0.51 1.37 -4.29
CA ARG A 203 -1.22 2.57 -4.75
C ARG A 203 -2.27 3.06 -3.76
N VAL A 204 -2.87 2.17 -2.96
CA VAL A 204 -3.75 2.59 -1.87
C VAL A 204 -2.92 3.20 -0.73
N ASP A 205 -1.75 2.65 -0.41
CA ASP A 205 -0.83 3.29 0.55
C ASP A 205 -0.41 4.70 0.11
N ALA A 206 0.00 4.87 -1.15
CA ALA A 206 0.36 6.18 -1.69
C ALA A 206 -0.83 7.14 -1.76
N ALA A 207 -2.04 6.64 -1.97
CA ALA A 207 -3.24 7.47 -2.03
C ALA A 207 -3.50 8.23 -0.72
N LEU A 208 -3.12 7.66 0.44
CA LEU A 208 -3.21 8.36 1.72
C LEU A 208 -2.36 9.62 1.72
N HIS A 209 -1.10 9.48 1.31
CA HIS A 209 -0.13 10.57 1.25
C HIS A 209 -0.55 11.63 0.23
N ILE A 210 -1.04 11.22 -0.94
CA ILE A 210 -1.54 12.14 -1.98
C ILE A 210 -2.76 12.92 -1.48
N LEU A 211 -3.74 12.25 -0.87
CA LEU A 211 -4.94 12.90 -0.36
C LEU A 211 -4.61 13.90 0.76
N LEU A 212 -3.70 13.54 1.66
CA LEU A 212 -3.25 14.44 2.73
C LEU A 212 -2.47 15.64 2.15
N ALA A 213 -1.60 15.42 1.17
CA ALA A 213 -0.88 16.49 0.50
C ALA A 213 -1.84 17.49 -0.15
N ASP A 214 -2.88 17.01 -0.85
CA ASP A 214 -3.91 17.86 -1.45
C ASP A 214 -4.60 18.76 -0.41
N ARG A 215 -4.99 18.21 0.75
CA ARG A 215 -5.57 19.03 1.84
C ARG A 215 -4.59 20.05 2.40
N LEU A 216 -3.33 19.65 2.60
CA LEU A 216 -2.29 20.55 3.08
C LEU A 216 -2.01 21.70 2.10
N LEU A 217 -2.14 21.47 0.79
CA LEU A 217 -2.05 22.52 -0.23
C LEU A 217 -3.22 23.51 -0.11
N HIS A 218 -4.45 23.01 0.06
CA HIS A 218 -5.64 23.85 0.29
C HIS A 218 -5.54 24.68 1.57
N GLU A 219 -4.86 24.17 2.59
CA GLU A 219 -4.55 24.88 3.85
C GLU A 219 -3.34 25.83 3.74
N GLY A 220 -2.68 25.91 2.57
CA GLY A 220 -1.52 26.77 2.33
C GLY A 220 -0.19 26.23 2.88
N SER A 221 -0.16 25.00 3.40
CA SER A 221 1.02 24.36 3.99
C SER A 221 1.88 23.62 2.95
N LYS A 222 2.36 24.33 1.92
CA LYS A 222 3.09 23.74 0.77
C LYS A 222 4.26 22.83 1.16
N THR A 223 5.09 23.22 2.14
CA THR A 223 6.24 22.42 2.58
C THR A 223 5.83 21.06 3.14
N LYS A 224 4.73 21.01 3.92
CA LYS A 224 4.22 19.75 4.46
C LYS A 224 3.62 18.88 3.35
N ALA A 225 2.89 19.50 2.43
CA ALA A 225 2.31 18.80 1.29
C ALA A 225 3.39 18.14 0.42
N LEU A 226 4.49 18.84 0.11
CA LEU A 226 5.62 18.27 -0.62
C LEU A 226 6.26 17.10 0.16
N GLY A 227 6.36 17.21 1.49
CA GLY A 227 6.83 16.09 2.32
C GLY A 227 5.96 14.84 2.21
N GLU A 228 4.63 14.99 2.15
CA GLU A 228 3.72 13.87 1.94
C GLU A 228 3.77 13.33 0.50
N LEU A 229 3.91 14.20 -0.52
CA LEU A 229 4.11 13.74 -1.90
C LEU A 229 5.40 12.92 -2.07
N GLY A 230 6.48 13.33 -1.40
CA GLY A 230 7.72 12.54 -1.35
C GLY A 230 7.50 11.15 -0.78
N ARG A 231 6.72 11.02 0.31
CA ARG A 231 6.32 9.70 0.85
C ARG A 231 5.49 8.89 -0.15
N ALA A 232 4.60 9.54 -0.92
CA ALA A 232 3.84 8.87 -1.97
C ALA A 232 4.74 8.32 -3.09
N VAL A 233 5.74 9.10 -3.52
CA VAL A 233 6.73 8.69 -4.53
C VAL A 233 7.59 7.54 -4.04
N GLU A 234 8.08 7.61 -2.79
CA GLU A 234 8.83 6.51 -2.16
C GLU A 234 7.97 5.24 -1.99
N THR A 235 6.65 5.41 -1.88
CA THR A 235 5.71 4.29 -1.78
C THR A 235 5.55 3.55 -3.10
N VAL A 236 5.56 4.25 -4.24
CA VAL A 236 5.41 3.65 -5.57
C VAL A 236 6.60 4.07 -6.46
N PRO A 237 7.80 3.53 -6.19
CA PRO A 237 9.00 3.95 -6.90
C PRO A 237 8.90 3.64 -8.40
N GLY A 238 9.37 4.57 -9.23
CA GLY A 238 9.42 4.42 -10.69
C GLY A 238 8.13 4.79 -11.42
N LEU A 239 7.10 5.27 -10.72
CA LEU A 239 5.90 5.81 -11.37
C LEU A 239 6.15 7.24 -11.85
N ALA A 240 6.74 7.38 -13.04
CA ALA A 240 7.16 8.66 -13.61
C ALA A 240 6.08 9.78 -13.54
N PRO A 241 4.79 9.52 -13.85
CA PRO A 241 3.79 10.59 -13.76
C PRO A 241 3.61 11.14 -12.33
N LEU A 242 3.76 10.31 -11.29
CA LEU A 242 3.66 10.78 -9.89
C LEU A 242 4.86 11.67 -9.50
N ILE A 243 6.05 11.36 -10.03
CA ILE A 243 7.25 12.19 -9.84
C ILE A 243 7.08 13.54 -10.56
N GLU A 244 6.55 13.53 -11.78
CA GLU A 244 6.25 14.75 -12.54
C GLU A 244 5.21 15.62 -11.83
N PHE A 245 4.19 15.00 -11.24
CA PHE A 245 3.18 15.68 -10.42
C PHE A 245 3.81 16.39 -9.21
N GLU A 246 4.66 15.71 -8.44
CA GLU A 246 5.38 16.31 -7.31
C GLU A 246 6.22 17.52 -7.75
N GLN A 247 6.99 17.39 -8.83
CA GLN A 247 7.82 18.47 -9.35
C GLN A 247 6.99 19.64 -9.89
N ALA A 248 5.83 19.39 -10.49
CA ALA A 248 4.91 20.43 -10.94
C ALA A 248 4.40 21.27 -9.76
N ILE A 249 3.96 20.62 -8.67
CA ILE A 249 3.57 21.30 -7.44
C ILE A 249 4.74 22.10 -6.85
N GLU A 250 5.96 21.55 -6.87
CA GLU A 250 7.16 22.25 -6.43
C GLU A 250 7.38 23.54 -7.22
N ARG A 251 7.26 23.49 -8.56
CA ARG A 251 7.33 24.65 -9.46
C ARG A 251 6.19 25.66 -9.29
N GLY A 252 5.13 25.32 -8.55
CA GLY A 252 3.96 26.17 -8.34
C GLY A 252 2.91 26.06 -9.44
N GLU A 253 2.95 24.97 -10.21
CA GLU A 253 1.86 24.57 -11.09
C GLU A 253 0.72 23.95 -10.26
N ASP A 254 -0.47 23.86 -10.86
CA ASP A 254 -1.67 23.27 -10.24
C ASP A 254 -2.19 22.08 -11.07
N PRO A 255 -1.41 20.98 -11.18
CA PRO A 255 -1.88 19.78 -11.88
C PRO A 255 -3.04 19.11 -11.14
N VAL A 256 -3.96 18.49 -11.87
CA VAL A 256 -5.10 17.78 -11.28
C VAL A 256 -4.83 16.28 -11.28
N LEU A 257 -4.88 15.65 -10.10
CA LEU A 257 -4.73 14.21 -9.93
C LEU A 257 -6.10 13.56 -9.67
N ASN A 258 -6.46 12.56 -10.48
CA ASN A 258 -7.63 11.73 -10.25
C ASN A 258 -7.26 10.52 -9.37
N LEU A 259 -7.58 10.63 -8.07
CA LEU A 259 -7.20 9.63 -7.07
C LEU A 259 -7.82 8.26 -7.34
N GLY A 260 -9.04 8.22 -7.87
CA GLY A 260 -9.72 6.96 -8.26
C GLY A 260 -8.96 6.24 -9.38
N ARG A 261 -8.65 6.94 -10.47
CA ARG A 261 -7.86 6.39 -11.58
C ARG A 261 -6.47 5.95 -11.12
N PHE A 262 -5.85 6.72 -10.22
CA PHE A 262 -4.58 6.36 -9.61
C PHE A 262 -4.67 5.03 -8.85
N VAL A 263 -5.60 4.89 -7.90
CA VAL A 263 -5.81 3.66 -7.12
C VAL A 263 -6.11 2.47 -8.02
N LEU A 264 -6.89 2.66 -9.08
CA LEU A 264 -7.22 1.60 -10.05
C LEU A 264 -6.05 1.18 -10.94
N GLY A 265 -4.92 1.87 -10.90
CA GLY A 265 -3.77 1.49 -11.70
C GLY A 265 -3.81 2.01 -13.14
N GLU A 266 -4.68 2.98 -13.44
CA GLU A 266 -4.79 3.53 -14.80
C GLU A 266 -3.55 4.37 -15.16
N ALA A 267 -3.23 4.45 -16.46
CA ALA A 267 -2.07 5.20 -16.95
C ALA A 267 -2.29 6.72 -16.89
N GLU A 268 -3.51 7.18 -17.17
CA GLU A 268 -3.86 8.61 -17.24
C GLU A 268 -4.57 9.07 -15.96
N PHE A 269 -3.83 9.12 -14.85
CA PHE A 269 -4.39 9.61 -13.57
C PHE A 269 -4.07 11.07 -13.27
N ILE A 270 -3.29 11.74 -14.13
CA ILE A 270 -2.98 13.17 -14.05
C ILE A 270 -3.56 13.86 -15.27
N GLY A 271 -4.28 14.96 -15.05
CA GLY A 271 -4.81 15.84 -16.09
C GLY A 271 -4.27 17.27 -15.94
N ALA A 272 -4.31 18.03 -17.04
CA ALA A 272 -4.11 19.46 -16.98
C ALA A 272 -5.30 20.11 -16.25
N ALA A 273 -5.06 21.10 -15.40
CA ALA A 273 -6.13 21.90 -14.80
C ALA A 273 -7.06 22.43 -15.89
N SER A 274 -8.31 21.99 -15.86
CA SER A 274 -9.36 22.64 -16.64
C SER A 274 -9.57 24.02 -16.04
N THR A 275 -9.09 25.06 -16.72
CA THR A 275 -9.52 26.44 -16.53
C THR A 275 -11.02 26.53 -16.83
N ALA A 276 -11.86 26.15 -15.88
CA ALA A 276 -13.30 26.39 -15.89
C ALA A 276 -13.69 26.95 -14.53
N SER A 277 -13.29 28.20 -14.31
CA SER A 277 -13.98 29.08 -13.37
C SER A 277 -15.41 29.25 -13.89
N HIS A 278 -16.33 28.39 -13.46
CA HIS A 278 -17.76 28.63 -13.61
C HIS A 278 -18.13 29.71 -12.59
N ARG A 279 -17.89 30.96 -12.97
CA ARG A 279 -18.48 32.13 -12.32
C ARG A 279 -19.97 32.10 -12.68
N PRO A 280 -20.89 31.97 -11.71
CA PRO A 280 -22.30 32.13 -12.04
C PRO A 280 -22.49 33.59 -12.48
N GLU A 281 -22.85 33.79 -13.74
CA GLU A 281 -23.44 35.05 -14.19
C GLU A 281 -24.72 35.23 -13.37
N SER A 282 -24.65 36.18 -12.46
CA SER A 282 -25.80 36.82 -11.84
C SER A 282 -26.61 37.48 -12.95
N ASP A 283 -27.66 36.79 -13.40
CA ASP A 283 -28.69 37.33 -14.27
C ASP A 283 -29.59 38.26 -13.45
N GLU A 284 -29.11 39.48 -13.24
CA GLU A 284 -29.94 40.61 -12.82
C GLU A 284 -30.67 41.17 -14.06
N GLY A 285 -31.96 40.86 -14.14
CA GLY A 285 -32.98 41.83 -14.51
C GLY A 285 -33.46 41.85 -15.96
N GLN A 286 -34.68 41.33 -16.16
CA GLN A 286 -35.68 42.02 -16.99
C GLN A 286 -37.06 41.98 -16.31
N PRO A 287 -37.73 43.14 -16.14
CA PRO A 287 -39.08 43.22 -15.63
C PRO A 287 -40.11 43.23 -16.77
N GLY A 288 -41.24 42.56 -16.53
CA GLY A 288 -42.55 42.91 -17.09
C GLY A 288 -42.94 42.25 -18.41
N GLU A 289 -43.98 41.43 -18.36
CA GLU A 289 -45.24 41.80 -19.01
C GLU A 289 -46.41 40.99 -18.45
N VAL A 290 -47.39 41.73 -17.94
CA VAL A 290 -48.73 41.26 -17.60
C VAL A 290 -49.50 41.15 -18.91
N ARG A 291 -50.12 40.00 -19.20
CA ARG A 291 -51.32 39.96 -20.03
C ARG A 291 -52.23 38.78 -19.71
N SER A 292 -53.47 39.15 -19.47
CA SER A 292 -54.69 38.38 -19.32
C SER A 292 -54.91 37.37 -20.45
N ASP A 293 -55.39 36.17 -20.12
CA ASP A 293 -56.81 35.76 -20.23
C ASP A 293 -57.06 34.45 -19.48
#